data_AF-B3RWM1-F1
#
_entry.id   AF-B3RWM1-F1
#
_cell.length_a   1.000
_cell.length_b   1.000
_cell.length_c   1.000
_cell.angle_alpha   90.00
_cell.angle_beta   90.00
_cell.angle_gamma   90.00
#
_symmetry.space_group_name_H-M   'P 1'
#
loop_
_entity.id
_entity.type
_entity.pdbx_description
1 polymer ?
#
loop_
_entity_poly.entity_id
_entity_poly.type
_entity_poly.pdbx_seq_one_letter_code
_entity_poly.pdbx_strand_id
1 'polypeptide(L)'
;MALSISLPFEREVTNLTVQIGAMCIFLAIVNFLAQLKRAFGIGLYLTMFITIMKTIIRASLVIILFLLAFAIAFYMVLRQIPEFSEMGYSIVRVITMMIGDIGFAETFQQLYFSGQLQNSGLALTLIVLFVVVMNIAFANLLVGLAVGDIHEVMQNADISLIEMDLSLITDTTTCLLPPRLRSMGYRSSYVVRLNKQTSFYDKLKWNELTAGVKLIPSVEVLVPDKRESHDVYNQIKQQELLIKAILDRLDDFRSDVFQRFATNKEDIINVKKEVLESVKERVKKDDDYLL
;
A
#
# COMPACT_ATOMS: atom_id res chain seq x y z
N MET A 1 -33.52 -12.26 -16.06
CA MET A 1 -34.35 -11.27 -15.32
C MET A 1 -33.94 -9.83 -15.57
N ALA A 2 -32.64 -9.47 -15.58
CA ALA A 2 -32.24 -8.09 -15.92
C ALA A 2 -32.50 -7.73 -17.39
N LEU A 3 -32.24 -8.66 -18.31
CA LEU A 3 -32.38 -8.46 -19.76
C LEU A 3 -33.84 -8.27 -20.25
N SER A 4 -34.80 -8.83 -19.50
CA SER A 4 -36.24 -8.71 -19.78
C SER A 4 -36.85 -7.38 -19.30
N ILE A 5 -36.16 -6.65 -18.41
CA ILE A 5 -36.57 -5.30 -17.98
C ILE A 5 -36.03 -4.23 -18.94
N SER A 6 -34.94 -4.53 -19.65
CA SER A 6 -34.21 -3.56 -20.50
C SER A 6 -34.60 -3.53 -21.98
N LEU A 7 -35.43 -4.46 -22.47
CA LEU A 7 -35.87 -4.48 -23.87
C LEU A 7 -37.36 -4.09 -23.97
N PRO A 8 -37.68 -2.87 -24.43
CA PRO A 8 -39.05 -2.36 -24.47
C PRO A 8 -39.67 -2.75 -25.79
N PHE A 9 -40.32 -3.92 -25.86
CA PHE A 9 -41.09 -4.24 -27.06
C PHE A 9 -42.53 -3.69 -27.03
N GLU A 10 -43.06 -3.23 -25.87
CA GLU A 10 -44.49 -2.83 -25.78
C GLU A 10 -44.89 -1.87 -24.63
N ARG A 11 -43.97 -1.32 -23.82
CA ARG A 11 -44.29 -0.37 -22.72
C ARG A 11 -43.91 1.07 -23.07
N GLU A 12 -44.74 2.03 -22.66
CA GLU A 12 -44.41 3.46 -22.75
C GLU A 12 -43.11 3.76 -21.99
N VAL A 13 -42.17 4.38 -22.70
CA VAL A 13 -40.83 4.67 -22.18
C VAL A 13 -40.90 5.93 -21.32
N THR A 14 -41.00 5.77 -20.00
CA THR A 14 -40.93 6.90 -19.06
C THR A 14 -39.48 7.31 -18.80
N ASN A 15 -39.23 8.59 -18.52
CA ASN A 15 -37.89 9.11 -18.18
C ASN A 15 -37.22 8.31 -17.04
N LEU A 16 -38.01 7.86 -16.06
CA LEU A 16 -37.53 7.02 -14.96
C LEU A 16 -37.06 5.65 -15.44
N THR A 17 -37.79 5.01 -16.36
CA THR A 17 -37.39 3.69 -16.89
C THR A 17 -36.06 3.79 -17.63
N VAL A 18 -35.84 4.88 -18.37
CA VAL A 18 -34.56 5.14 -19.06
C VAL A 18 -33.43 5.37 -18.05
N GLN A 19 -33.65 6.18 -17.00
CA GLN A 19 -32.65 6.42 -15.96
C GLN A 19 -32.27 5.13 -15.21
N ILE A 20 -33.26 4.31 -14.85
CA ILE A 20 -33.03 3.02 -14.19
C ILE A 20 -32.29 2.06 -15.12
N GLY A 21 -32.69 1.99 -16.40
CA GLY A 21 -32.01 1.20 -17.42
C GLY A 21 -30.54 1.59 -17.59
N ALA A 22 -30.25 2.90 -17.67
CA ALA A 22 -28.89 3.42 -17.75
C ALA A 22 -28.05 3.05 -16.52
N MET A 23 -28.60 3.21 -15.31
CA MET A 23 -27.93 2.79 -14.07
C MET A 23 -27.67 1.29 -14.04
N CYS A 24 -28.64 0.46 -14.44
CA CYS A 24 -28.46 -1.00 -14.52
C CYS A 24 -27.33 -1.40 -15.47
N ILE A 25 -27.25 -0.77 -16.65
CA ILE A 25 -26.16 -1.03 -17.62
C ILE A 25 -24.82 -0.57 -17.06
N PHE A 26 -24.76 0.63 -16.45
CA PHE A 26 -23.55 1.14 -15.82
C PHE A 26 -23.04 0.20 -14.70
N LEU A 27 -23.92 -0.19 -13.77
CA LEU A 27 -23.57 -1.14 -12.70
C LEU A 27 -23.19 -2.51 -13.25
N ALA A 28 -23.83 -2.99 -14.31
CA ALA A 28 -23.47 -4.25 -14.95
C ALA A 28 -22.05 -4.22 -15.50
N ILE A 29 -21.64 -3.12 -16.14
CA ILE A 29 -20.27 -2.93 -16.65
C ILE A 29 -19.27 -2.83 -15.48
N VAL A 30 -19.58 -2.07 -14.42
CA VAL A 30 -18.71 -1.98 -13.23
C VAL A 30 -18.54 -3.36 -12.57
N ASN A 31 -19.62 -4.13 -12.43
CA ASN A 31 -19.56 -5.49 -11.91
C ASN A 31 -18.78 -6.43 -12.81
N PHE A 32 -18.91 -6.29 -14.14
CA PHE A 32 -18.11 -7.03 -15.10
C PHE A 32 -16.61 -6.71 -14.97
N LEU A 33 -16.23 -5.44 -14.82
CA LEU A 33 -14.85 -5.03 -14.54
C LEU A 33 -14.33 -5.65 -13.23
N ALA A 34 -15.15 -5.73 -12.19
CA ALA A 34 -14.77 -6.38 -10.93
C ALA A 34 -14.53 -7.90 -11.11
N GLN A 35 -15.30 -8.56 -11.98
CA GLN A 35 -15.09 -9.98 -12.30
C GLN A 35 -13.84 -10.23 -13.15
N LEU A 36 -13.40 -9.26 -13.96
CA LEU A 36 -12.13 -9.33 -14.69
C LEU A 36 -10.91 -9.39 -13.76
N LYS A 37 -11.05 -9.06 -12.47
CA LYS A 37 -10.01 -9.33 -11.46
C LYS A 37 -9.58 -10.80 -11.46
N ARG A 38 -10.49 -11.71 -11.80
CA ARG A 38 -10.26 -13.16 -11.83
C ARG A 38 -9.68 -13.66 -13.17
N ALA A 39 -9.60 -12.82 -14.19
CA ALA A 39 -9.04 -13.20 -15.48
C ALA A 39 -7.50 -13.17 -15.45
N PHE A 40 -6.87 -14.28 -15.83
CA PHE A 40 -5.42 -14.42 -15.93
C PHE A 40 -4.83 -13.31 -16.84
N GLY A 41 -3.88 -12.54 -16.30
CA GLY A 41 -3.17 -11.44 -16.99
C GLY A 41 -3.68 -10.02 -16.67
N ILE A 42 -5.00 -9.80 -16.68
CA ILE A 42 -5.60 -8.48 -16.43
C ILE A 42 -5.86 -8.24 -14.93
N GLY A 43 -6.07 -9.31 -14.17
CA GLY A 43 -6.42 -9.26 -12.75
C GLY A 43 -5.41 -8.55 -11.84
N LEU A 44 -4.11 -8.65 -12.17
CA LEU A 44 -3.05 -7.96 -11.43
C LEU A 44 -3.22 -6.43 -11.53
N TYR A 45 -3.36 -5.89 -12.75
CA TYR A 45 -3.54 -4.45 -12.97
C TYR A 45 -4.81 -3.91 -12.29
N LEU A 46 -5.92 -4.65 -12.34
CA LEU A 46 -7.14 -4.29 -11.60
C LEU A 46 -6.94 -4.31 -10.09
N THR A 47 -6.16 -5.27 -9.57
CA THR A 47 -5.85 -5.35 -8.14
C THR A 47 -4.99 -4.17 -7.70
N MET A 48 -3.98 -3.78 -8.49
CA MET A 48 -3.20 -2.57 -8.26
C MET A 48 -4.10 -1.34 -8.26
N PHE A 49 -4.95 -1.18 -9.29
CA PHE A 49 -5.88 -0.07 -9.42
C PHE A 49 -6.82 0.06 -8.22
N ILE A 50 -7.48 -1.03 -7.78
CA ILE A 50 -8.38 -1.00 -6.62
C ILE A 50 -7.62 -0.63 -5.35
N THR A 51 -6.38 -1.11 -5.19
CA THR A 51 -5.54 -0.81 -4.03
C THR A 51 -5.21 0.68 -3.98
N ILE A 52 -4.72 1.25 -5.09
CA ILE A 52 -4.42 2.68 -5.22
C ILE A 52 -5.67 3.54 -5.02
N MET A 53 -6.82 3.13 -5.60
CA MET A 53 -8.09 3.82 -5.41
C MET A 53 -8.50 3.88 -3.94
N LYS A 54 -8.29 2.81 -3.16
CA LYS A 54 -8.55 2.82 -1.71
C LYS A 54 -7.66 3.82 -0.98
N THR A 55 -6.39 3.90 -1.33
CA THR A 55 -5.47 4.89 -0.73
C THR A 55 -5.89 6.31 -1.08
N ILE A 56 -6.20 6.57 -2.35
CA ILE A 56 -6.68 7.87 -2.81
C ILE A 56 -7.96 8.27 -2.06
N ILE A 57 -8.94 7.36 -1.92
CA ILE A 57 -10.18 7.66 -1.19
C ILE A 57 -9.90 8.00 0.28
N ARG A 58 -9.01 7.25 0.96
CA ARG A 58 -8.63 7.53 2.34
C ARG A 58 -7.94 8.89 2.47
N ALA A 59 -7.02 9.21 1.57
CA ALA A 59 -6.34 10.51 1.54
C ALA A 59 -7.31 11.67 1.21
N SER A 60 -8.32 11.41 0.37
CA SER A 60 -9.30 12.40 -0.09
C SER A 60 -10.27 12.86 0.99
N LEU A 61 -10.39 12.16 2.12
CA LEU A 61 -11.29 12.56 3.21
C LEU A 61 -10.99 13.97 3.73
N VAL A 62 -9.71 14.34 3.84
CA VAL A 62 -9.30 15.69 4.27
C VAL A 62 -9.67 16.72 3.20
N ILE A 63 -9.57 16.35 1.93
CA ILE A 63 -9.87 17.25 0.80
C ILE A 63 -11.36 17.55 0.68
N ILE A 64 -12.24 16.61 1.04
CA ILE A 64 -13.69 16.87 1.05
C ILE A 64 -14.04 18.04 1.99
N LEU A 65 -13.33 18.21 3.11
CA LEU A 65 -13.54 19.35 4.01
C LEU A 65 -13.14 20.67 3.35
N PHE A 66 -12.02 20.69 2.63
CA PHE A 66 -11.61 21.87 1.85
C PHE A 66 -12.58 22.16 0.70
N LEU A 67 -13.03 21.15 -0.04
CA LEU A 67 -14.04 21.30 -1.08
C LEU A 67 -15.31 21.93 -0.54
N LEU A 68 -15.79 21.49 0.62
CA LEU A 68 -16.98 22.05 1.25
C LEU A 68 -16.76 23.51 1.68
N ALA A 69 -15.60 23.83 2.26
CA ALA A 69 -15.26 25.19 2.65
C ALA A 69 -15.20 26.15 1.43
N PHE A 70 -14.54 25.73 0.35
CA PHE A 70 -14.49 26.49 -0.89
C PHE A 70 -15.85 26.58 -1.59
N ALA A 71 -16.67 25.52 -1.58
CA ALA A 71 -18.02 25.54 -2.11
C ALA A 71 -18.90 26.56 -1.37
N ILE A 72 -18.87 26.58 -0.04
CA ILE A 72 -19.62 27.58 0.74
C ILE A 72 -19.10 28.99 0.45
N ALA A 73 -17.78 29.19 0.39
CA ALA A 73 -17.20 30.50 0.07
C ALA A 73 -17.60 30.99 -1.33
N PHE A 74 -17.52 30.13 -2.35
CA PHE A 74 -17.93 30.49 -3.71
C PHE A 74 -19.44 30.66 -3.84
N TYR A 75 -20.26 29.85 -3.16
CA TYR A 75 -21.70 30.05 -3.09
C TYR A 75 -22.05 31.45 -2.55
N MET A 76 -21.34 31.92 -1.52
CA MET A 76 -21.59 33.25 -0.93
C MET A 76 -21.08 34.39 -1.82
N VAL A 77 -19.88 34.25 -2.38
CA VAL A 77 -19.21 35.34 -3.12
C VAL A 77 -19.67 35.42 -4.58
N LEU A 78 -19.91 34.28 -5.23
CA LEU A 78 -20.22 34.18 -6.66
C LEU A 78 -21.70 33.86 -6.94
N ARG A 79 -22.60 34.11 -5.99
CA ARG A 79 -24.03 33.74 -6.08
C ARG A 79 -24.77 34.18 -7.36
N GLN A 80 -24.29 35.24 -8.01
CA GLN A 80 -24.89 35.76 -9.26
C GLN A 80 -24.60 34.89 -10.49
N ILE A 81 -23.59 34.03 -10.40
CA ILE A 81 -23.26 33.05 -11.43
C ILE A 81 -24.22 31.87 -11.28
N PRO A 82 -24.88 31.40 -12.36
CA PRO A 82 -25.87 30.31 -12.28
C PRO A 82 -25.29 29.04 -11.66
N GLU A 83 -24.00 28.77 -11.88
CA GLU A 83 -23.26 27.61 -11.34
C GLU A 83 -23.13 27.64 -9.80
N PHE A 84 -23.20 28.83 -9.19
CA PHE A 84 -23.09 29.05 -7.75
C PHE A 84 -24.40 29.54 -7.12
N SER A 85 -25.50 29.52 -7.88
CA SER A 85 -26.81 30.01 -7.44
C SER A 85 -27.44 29.17 -6.33
N GLU A 86 -27.20 27.86 -6.35
CA GLU A 86 -27.65 26.88 -5.37
C GLU A 86 -26.45 26.14 -4.76
N MET A 87 -26.60 25.72 -3.51
CA MET A 87 -25.53 24.99 -2.79
C MET A 87 -25.17 23.67 -3.49
N GLY A 88 -26.15 22.95 -4.04
CA GLY A 88 -25.91 21.70 -4.77
C GLY A 88 -25.07 21.92 -6.03
N TYR A 89 -25.42 22.93 -6.84
CA TYR A 89 -24.66 23.27 -8.04
C TYR A 89 -23.26 23.78 -7.71
N SER A 90 -23.12 24.56 -6.62
CA SER A 90 -21.81 25.03 -6.17
C SER A 90 -20.87 23.88 -5.79
N ILE A 91 -21.36 22.85 -5.09
CA ILE A 91 -20.55 21.67 -4.74
C ILE A 91 -20.08 20.96 -6.00
N VAL A 92 -20.99 20.70 -6.95
CA VAL A 92 -20.65 20.06 -8.23
C VAL A 92 -19.64 20.90 -9.00
N ARG A 93 -19.84 22.22 -9.05
CA ARG A 93 -18.94 23.15 -9.73
C ARG A 93 -17.54 23.13 -9.11
N VAL A 94 -17.42 23.13 -7.79
CA VAL A 94 -16.12 23.06 -7.11
C VAL A 94 -15.42 21.72 -7.37
N ILE A 95 -16.16 20.61 -7.45
CA ILE A 95 -15.60 19.31 -7.85
C ILE A 95 -15.09 19.34 -9.30
N THR A 96 -15.83 19.97 -10.22
CA THR A 96 -15.34 20.14 -11.60
C THR A 96 -14.12 21.05 -11.69
N MET A 97 -14.07 22.12 -10.88
CA MET A 97 -12.93 23.03 -10.79
C MET A 97 -11.66 22.35 -10.25
N MET A 98 -11.81 21.39 -9.34
CA MET A 98 -10.72 20.57 -8.78
C MET A 98 -10.05 19.66 -9.83
N ILE A 99 -10.79 19.24 -10.86
CA ILE A 99 -10.23 18.43 -11.97
C ILE A 99 -9.36 19.30 -12.89
N GLY A 100 -9.53 20.63 -12.83
CA GLY A 100 -8.80 21.61 -13.64
C GLY A 100 -9.68 22.47 -14.53
N ASP A 101 -11.00 22.24 -14.56
CA ASP A 101 -11.93 23.10 -15.29
C ASP A 101 -12.35 24.32 -14.46
N ILE A 102 -11.50 25.35 -14.49
CA ILE A 102 -11.71 26.57 -13.70
C ILE A 102 -12.73 27.51 -14.35
N GLY A 103 -12.95 27.43 -15.67
CA GLY A 103 -13.92 28.31 -16.36
C GLY A 103 -13.68 29.82 -16.21
N PHE A 104 -12.44 30.25 -15.89
CA PHE A 104 -12.14 31.62 -15.45
C PHE A 104 -12.62 32.71 -16.41
N ALA A 105 -12.50 32.47 -17.72
CA ALA A 105 -12.93 33.43 -18.74
C ALA A 105 -14.44 33.70 -18.68
N GLU A 106 -15.24 32.64 -18.51
CA GLU A 106 -16.69 32.72 -18.42
C GLU A 106 -17.12 33.36 -17.10
N THR A 107 -16.47 32.98 -16.00
CA THR A 107 -16.68 33.58 -14.67
C THR A 107 -16.39 35.08 -14.70
N PHE A 108 -15.27 35.49 -15.30
CA PHE A 108 -14.87 36.89 -15.40
C PHE A 108 -15.84 37.70 -16.27
N GLN A 109 -16.23 37.16 -17.42
CA GLN A 109 -17.19 37.80 -18.32
C GLN A 109 -18.56 37.99 -17.65
N GLN A 110 -19.04 37.00 -16.89
CA GLN A 110 -20.27 37.13 -16.12
C GLN A 110 -20.15 38.19 -15.01
N LEU A 111 -19.06 38.20 -14.25
CA LEU A 111 -18.82 39.23 -13.22
C LEU A 111 -18.74 40.64 -13.82
N TYR A 112 -18.21 40.77 -15.03
CA TYR A 112 -18.17 42.03 -15.77
C TYR A 112 -19.58 42.49 -16.19
N PHE A 113 -20.38 41.61 -16.80
CA PHE A 113 -21.75 41.95 -17.20
C PHE A 113 -22.68 42.24 -16.03
N SER A 114 -22.50 41.54 -14.91
CA SER A 114 -23.29 41.73 -13.69
C SER A 114 -22.90 42.99 -12.90
N GLY A 115 -21.89 43.74 -13.34
CA GLY A 115 -21.45 44.99 -12.69
C GLY A 115 -20.80 44.79 -11.32
N GLN A 116 -20.45 43.55 -10.95
CA GLN A 116 -19.85 43.21 -9.65
C GLN A 116 -18.32 43.13 -9.67
N LEU A 117 -17.68 43.66 -10.72
CA LEU A 117 -16.22 43.69 -10.84
C LEU A 117 -15.55 44.36 -9.62
N GLN A 118 -16.24 45.32 -8.98
CA GLN A 118 -15.73 46.05 -7.81
C GLN A 118 -15.64 45.18 -6.54
N ASN A 119 -16.49 44.15 -6.38
CA ASN A 119 -16.41 43.17 -5.29
C ASN A 119 -15.62 41.90 -5.69
N SER A 120 -15.05 41.89 -6.90
CA SER A 120 -14.35 40.72 -7.44
C SER A 120 -12.96 40.51 -6.87
N GLY A 121 -12.39 41.46 -6.12
CA GLY A 121 -11.09 41.28 -5.48
C GLY A 121 -11.03 40.04 -4.57
N LEU A 122 -12.07 39.83 -3.75
CA LEU A 122 -12.19 38.63 -2.91
C LEU A 122 -12.42 37.37 -3.74
N ALA A 123 -13.25 37.45 -4.79
CA ALA A 123 -13.52 36.32 -5.68
C ALA A 123 -12.26 35.85 -6.41
N LEU A 124 -11.48 36.78 -6.99
CA LEU A 124 -10.23 36.50 -7.66
C LEU A 124 -9.20 35.91 -6.69
N THR A 125 -9.11 36.47 -5.47
CA THR A 125 -8.22 35.94 -4.44
C THR A 125 -8.58 34.50 -4.05
N LEU A 126 -9.88 34.21 -3.87
CA LEU A 126 -10.36 32.85 -3.57
C LEU A 126 -10.10 31.88 -4.73
N ILE A 127 -10.27 32.31 -5.99
CA ILE A 127 -9.97 31.48 -7.17
C ILE A 127 -8.48 31.18 -7.24
N VAL A 128 -7.60 32.17 -7.06
CA VAL A 128 -6.15 31.96 -7.06
C VAL A 128 -5.74 31.01 -5.92
N LEU A 129 -6.26 31.22 -4.72
CA LEU A 129 -6.02 30.34 -3.57
C LEU A 129 -6.48 28.90 -3.85
N PHE A 130 -7.67 28.74 -4.45
CA PHE A 130 -8.20 27.45 -4.86
C PHE A 130 -7.29 26.75 -5.87
N VAL A 131 -6.80 27.46 -6.89
CA VAL A 131 -5.89 26.87 -7.89
C VAL A 131 -4.60 26.38 -7.23
N VAL A 132 -3.99 27.17 -6.34
CA VAL A 132 -2.75 26.78 -5.66
C VAL A 132 -2.98 25.56 -4.75
N VAL A 133 -4.02 25.59 -3.92
CA VAL A 133 -4.27 24.54 -2.92
C VAL A 133 -4.86 23.27 -3.55
N MET A 134 -5.87 23.40 -4.39
CA MET A 134 -6.67 22.27 -4.88
C MET A 134 -6.17 21.74 -6.24
N ASN A 135 -5.70 22.59 -7.14
CA ASN A 135 -5.25 22.11 -8.46
C ASN A 135 -3.76 21.79 -8.47
N ILE A 136 -2.92 22.57 -7.79
CA ILE A 136 -1.47 22.30 -7.76
C ILE A 136 -1.10 21.36 -6.61
N ALA A 137 -1.33 21.79 -5.36
CA ALA A 137 -0.86 21.02 -4.21
C ALA A 137 -1.54 19.65 -4.11
N PHE A 138 -2.86 19.58 -4.29
CA PHE A 138 -3.57 18.32 -4.20
C PHE A 138 -3.34 17.38 -5.39
N ALA A 139 -3.26 17.87 -6.63
CA ALA A 139 -2.91 17.01 -7.76
C ALA A 139 -1.52 16.38 -7.56
N ASN A 140 -0.55 17.17 -7.08
CA ASN A 140 0.78 16.68 -6.76
C ASN A 140 0.78 15.67 -5.60
N LEU A 141 -0.06 15.88 -4.59
CA LEU A 141 -0.23 14.92 -3.49
C LEU A 141 -0.81 13.59 -3.98
N LEU A 142 -1.87 13.63 -4.80
CA LEU A 142 -2.48 12.40 -5.35
C LEU A 142 -1.50 11.63 -6.23
N VAL A 143 -0.77 12.33 -7.10
CA VAL A 143 0.25 11.72 -7.95
C VAL A 143 1.37 11.14 -7.08
N GLY A 144 1.82 11.85 -6.05
CA GLY A 144 2.84 11.38 -5.12
C GLY A 144 2.43 10.11 -4.37
N LEU A 145 1.19 10.06 -3.87
CA LEU A 145 0.63 8.88 -3.21
C LEU A 145 0.48 7.71 -4.19
N ALA A 146 -0.06 7.97 -5.39
CA ALA A 146 -0.26 6.94 -6.40
C ALA A 146 1.07 6.34 -6.86
N VAL A 147 2.10 7.16 -7.10
CA VAL A 147 3.43 6.69 -7.52
C VAL A 147 4.11 5.89 -6.40
N GLY A 148 3.97 6.32 -5.14
CA GLY A 148 4.47 5.59 -3.98
C GLY A 148 3.83 4.19 -3.86
N ASP A 149 2.50 4.14 -3.91
CA ASP A 149 1.74 2.89 -3.81
C ASP A 149 2.00 1.93 -4.99
N ILE A 150 2.11 2.47 -6.22
CA ILE A 150 2.44 1.65 -7.40
C ILE A 150 3.76 0.93 -7.21
N HIS A 151 4.77 1.61 -6.65
CA HIS A 151 6.10 1.01 -6.47
C HIS A 151 6.08 -0.16 -5.48
N GLU A 152 5.38 0.00 -4.34
CA GLU A 152 5.24 -1.04 -3.33
C GLU A 152 4.46 -2.25 -3.86
N VAL A 153 3.36 -2.01 -4.59
CA VAL A 153 2.54 -3.09 -5.16
C VAL A 153 3.27 -3.80 -6.30
N MET A 154 4.07 -3.08 -7.09
CA MET A 154 4.85 -3.66 -8.18
C MET A 154 6.02 -4.54 -7.67
N GLN A 155 6.68 -4.15 -6.57
CA GLN A 155 7.72 -5.00 -5.96
C GLN A 155 7.19 -6.34 -5.46
N ASN A 156 5.94 -6.37 -5.01
CA ASN A 156 5.29 -7.58 -4.50
C ASN A 156 4.44 -8.31 -5.56
N ALA A 157 4.41 -7.83 -6.80
CA ALA A 157 3.50 -8.30 -7.84
C ALA A 157 3.66 -9.79 -8.17
N ASP A 158 4.90 -10.29 -8.22
CA ASP A 158 5.17 -11.70 -8.50
C ASP A 158 4.59 -12.62 -7.41
N ILE A 159 4.74 -12.21 -6.15
CA ILE A 159 4.20 -12.94 -5.00
C ILE A 159 2.67 -12.84 -5.00
N SER A 160 2.10 -11.66 -5.23
CA SER A 160 0.65 -11.44 -5.29
C SER A 160 -0.01 -12.23 -6.44
N LEU A 161 0.68 -12.43 -7.56
CA LEU A 161 0.19 -13.23 -8.67
C LEU A 161 0.12 -14.71 -8.29
N ILE A 162 1.19 -15.25 -7.69
CA ILE A 162 1.22 -16.63 -7.20
C ILE A 162 0.15 -16.85 -6.12
N GLU A 163 -0.03 -15.89 -5.20
CA GLU A 163 -1.04 -15.95 -4.15
C GLU A 163 -2.47 -15.96 -4.75
N MET A 164 -2.73 -15.11 -5.75
CA MET A 164 -4.01 -15.09 -6.45
C MET A 164 -4.29 -16.44 -7.12
N ASP A 165 -3.31 -17.02 -7.81
CA ASP A 165 -3.44 -18.33 -8.44
C ASP A 165 -3.68 -19.45 -7.42
N LEU A 166 -2.95 -19.44 -6.31
CA LEU A 166 -3.13 -20.39 -5.22
C LEU A 166 -4.51 -20.28 -4.56
N SER A 167 -4.99 -19.06 -4.31
CA SER A 167 -6.33 -18.83 -3.77
C SER A 167 -7.41 -19.39 -4.71
N LEU A 168 -7.26 -19.17 -6.02
CA LEU A 168 -8.21 -19.66 -7.02
C LEU A 168 -8.22 -21.18 -7.10
N ILE A 169 -7.05 -21.81 -7.11
CA ILE A 169 -6.92 -23.27 -7.11
C ILE A 169 -7.52 -23.83 -5.83
N THR A 170 -7.21 -23.25 -4.68
CA THR A 170 -7.70 -23.72 -3.37
C THR A 170 -9.20 -23.58 -3.26
N ASP A 171 -9.78 -22.43 -3.61
CA ASP A 171 -11.22 -22.18 -3.58
C ASP A 171 -11.97 -23.12 -4.53
N THR A 172 -11.45 -23.30 -5.74
CA THR A 172 -12.05 -24.19 -6.74
C THR A 172 -12.01 -25.64 -6.26
N THR A 173 -10.89 -26.06 -5.67
CA THR A 173 -10.69 -27.43 -5.18
C THR A 173 -11.51 -27.72 -3.93
N THR A 174 -11.65 -26.74 -3.02
CA THR A 174 -12.27 -26.90 -1.70
C THR A 174 -13.79 -26.70 -1.75
N CYS A 175 -14.27 -25.67 -2.46
CA CYS A 175 -15.69 -25.28 -2.43
C CYS A 175 -16.48 -25.75 -3.65
N LEU A 176 -15.84 -25.89 -4.81
CA LEU A 176 -16.55 -26.09 -6.09
C LEU A 176 -16.51 -27.54 -6.58
N LEU A 177 -15.42 -28.27 -6.32
CA LEU A 177 -15.22 -29.63 -6.81
C LEU A 177 -15.67 -30.70 -5.79
N PRO A 178 -16.64 -31.57 -6.13
CA PRO A 178 -17.00 -32.70 -5.29
C PRO A 178 -15.83 -33.71 -5.19
N PRO A 179 -15.74 -34.47 -4.08
CA PRO A 179 -14.58 -35.32 -3.77
C PRO A 179 -14.28 -36.36 -4.84
N ARG A 180 -15.29 -36.84 -5.59
CA ARG A 180 -15.11 -37.78 -6.70
C ARG A 180 -14.36 -37.19 -7.89
N LEU A 181 -14.64 -35.93 -8.25
CA LEU A 181 -13.94 -35.24 -9.33
C LEU A 181 -12.54 -34.81 -8.90
N ARG A 182 -12.37 -34.50 -7.61
CA ARG A 182 -11.05 -34.22 -7.02
C ARG A 182 -10.13 -35.43 -7.13
N SER A 183 -10.59 -36.63 -6.76
CA SER A 183 -9.80 -37.86 -6.88
C SER A 183 -9.51 -38.26 -8.33
N MET A 184 -10.34 -37.85 -9.29
CA MET A 184 -10.17 -38.16 -10.71
C MET A 184 -9.15 -37.24 -11.40
N GLY A 185 -9.13 -35.96 -11.04
CA GLY A 185 -8.22 -34.97 -11.63
C GLY A 185 -6.87 -34.84 -10.92
N TYR A 186 -6.76 -35.34 -9.69
CA TYR A 186 -5.54 -35.23 -8.89
C TYR A 186 -4.42 -36.14 -9.42
N ARG A 187 -3.27 -35.56 -9.75
CA ARG A 187 -2.02 -36.27 -10.03
C ARG A 187 -0.94 -35.83 -9.05
N SER A 188 -0.42 -36.79 -8.29
CA SER A 188 0.58 -36.57 -7.23
C SER A 188 1.95 -36.13 -7.77
N SER A 189 2.26 -36.41 -9.05
CA SER A 189 3.52 -36.02 -9.67
C SER A 189 3.33 -35.58 -11.13
N TYR A 190 3.99 -34.48 -11.49
CA TYR A 190 4.10 -34.02 -12.87
C TYR A 190 5.40 -34.59 -13.47
N VAL A 191 5.29 -35.70 -14.19
CA VAL A 191 6.45 -36.37 -14.80
C VAL A 191 6.73 -35.74 -16.17
N VAL A 192 7.70 -34.83 -16.23
CA VAL A 192 8.23 -34.31 -17.50
C VAL A 192 9.09 -35.39 -18.14
N ARG A 193 8.61 -36.00 -19.22
CA ARG A 193 9.38 -36.97 -19.98
C ARG A 193 10.16 -36.26 -21.09
N LEU A 194 11.48 -36.38 -21.09
CA LEU A 194 12.29 -35.99 -22.24
C LEU A 194 11.82 -36.81 -23.46
N ASN A 195 11.40 -36.12 -24.51
CA ASN A 195 11.12 -36.77 -25.78
C ASN A 195 12.45 -37.30 -26.38
N LYS A 196 12.58 -38.63 -26.46
CA LYS A 196 13.80 -39.31 -26.94
C LYS A 196 14.06 -39.09 -28.44
N GLN A 197 13.09 -38.60 -29.21
CA GLN A 197 13.24 -38.26 -30.63
C GLN A 197 12.97 -36.77 -30.87
N THR A 198 13.93 -35.92 -30.54
CA THR A 198 13.86 -34.46 -30.77
C THR A 198 14.94 -33.99 -31.74
N SER A 199 14.57 -33.00 -32.58
CA SER A 199 15.48 -32.35 -33.53
C SER A 199 16.60 -31.62 -32.78
N PHE A 200 17.73 -31.35 -33.45
CA PHE A 200 18.90 -30.70 -32.84
C PHE A 200 18.53 -29.35 -32.19
N TYR A 201 17.66 -28.57 -32.83
CA TYR A 201 17.16 -27.28 -32.31
C TYR A 201 16.36 -27.44 -31.01
N ASP A 202 15.54 -28.49 -30.91
CA ASP A 202 14.75 -28.76 -29.71
C ASP A 202 15.64 -29.15 -28.53
N LYS A 203 16.74 -29.86 -28.77
CA LYS A 203 17.75 -30.18 -27.74
C LYS A 203 18.49 -28.95 -27.26
N LEU A 204 18.83 -28.04 -28.18
CA LEU A 204 19.55 -26.81 -27.83
C LEU A 204 18.67 -25.89 -26.98
N LYS A 205 17.41 -25.70 -27.40
CA LYS A 205 16.40 -24.95 -26.66
C LYS A 205 16.09 -25.60 -25.30
N TRP A 206 16.04 -26.94 -25.23
CA TRP A 206 15.87 -27.66 -23.97
C TRP A 206 17.03 -27.43 -23.01
N ASN A 207 18.27 -27.47 -23.48
CA ASN A 207 19.45 -27.23 -22.65
C ASN A 207 19.51 -25.78 -22.15
N GLU A 208 19.11 -24.81 -22.97
CA GLU A 208 19.01 -23.40 -22.56
C GLU A 208 17.94 -23.20 -21.47
N LEU A 209 16.76 -23.80 -21.64
CA LEU A 209 15.65 -23.72 -20.68
C LEU A 209 15.91 -24.50 -19.38
N THR A 210 16.76 -25.53 -19.40
CA THR A 210 17.06 -26.37 -18.23
C THR A 210 18.39 -26.03 -17.56
N ALA A 211 19.20 -25.14 -18.12
CA ALA A 211 20.49 -24.71 -17.55
C ALA A 211 20.37 -24.14 -16.12
N GLY A 212 19.21 -23.56 -15.76
CA GLY A 212 18.94 -23.02 -14.43
C GLY A 212 18.14 -23.95 -13.49
N VAL A 213 17.65 -25.10 -13.97
CA VAL A 213 16.77 -25.98 -13.19
C VAL A 213 17.58 -27.12 -12.59
N LYS A 214 17.80 -27.10 -11.26
CA LYS A 214 18.28 -28.28 -10.52
C LYS A 214 17.19 -29.35 -10.53
N LEU A 215 17.28 -30.29 -11.47
CA LEU A 215 16.44 -31.48 -11.47
C LEU A 215 16.73 -32.27 -10.19
N ILE A 216 15.74 -32.37 -9.30
CA ILE A 216 15.79 -33.29 -8.16
C ILE A 216 15.85 -34.71 -8.78
N PRO A 217 16.95 -35.46 -8.62
CA PRO A 217 17.04 -36.80 -9.19
C PRO A 217 15.96 -37.69 -8.58
N SER A 218 15.43 -38.62 -9.38
CA SER A 218 14.58 -39.71 -8.91
C SER A 218 15.14 -40.28 -7.60
N VAL A 219 14.24 -40.52 -6.64
CA VAL A 219 14.48 -40.91 -5.23
C VAL A 219 15.40 -42.13 -5.03
N GLU A 220 15.86 -42.78 -6.09
CA GLU A 220 16.73 -43.96 -6.07
C GLU A 220 18.24 -43.64 -6.02
N VAL A 221 18.66 -42.38 -6.19
CA VAL A 221 20.10 -41.97 -6.11
C VAL A 221 20.41 -41.14 -4.86
N LEU A 222 19.41 -40.79 -4.05
CA LEU A 222 19.57 -40.04 -2.79
C LEU A 222 19.80 -40.96 -1.57
N VAL A 223 20.67 -41.96 -1.71
CA VAL A 223 21.52 -42.30 -0.57
C VAL A 223 22.67 -41.31 -0.66
N PRO A 224 22.65 -40.17 0.07
CA PRO A 224 23.80 -39.30 0.10
C PRO A 224 25.00 -40.16 0.50
N ASP A 225 26.11 -40.03 -0.23
CA ASP A 225 27.37 -40.61 0.22
C ASP A 225 27.51 -40.26 1.71
N LYS A 226 27.56 -41.29 2.56
CA LYS A 226 27.46 -41.16 4.04
C LYS A 226 28.45 -40.14 4.60
N ARG A 227 29.47 -39.76 3.83
CA ARG A 227 30.52 -38.81 4.15
C ARG A 227 30.02 -37.35 4.14
N GLU A 228 29.25 -36.92 3.13
CA GLU A 228 28.84 -35.50 3.03
C GLU A 228 27.82 -35.11 4.11
N SER A 229 26.86 -36.00 4.42
CA SER A 229 25.87 -35.75 5.48
C SER A 229 26.51 -35.73 6.88
N HIS A 230 27.56 -36.52 7.09
CA HIS A 230 28.29 -36.54 8.36
C HIS A 230 29.14 -35.28 8.56
N ASP A 231 29.67 -34.71 7.48
CA ASP A 231 30.47 -33.48 7.53
C ASP A 231 29.58 -32.26 7.82
N VAL A 232 28.42 -32.19 7.17
CA VAL A 232 27.40 -31.15 7.45
C VAL A 232 26.86 -31.28 8.89
N TYR A 233 26.61 -32.49 9.37
CA TYR A 233 26.18 -32.71 10.76
C TYR A 233 27.25 -32.27 11.77
N ASN A 234 28.51 -32.57 11.49
CA ASN A 234 29.63 -32.13 12.33
C ASN A 234 29.79 -30.61 12.33
N GLN A 235 29.58 -29.94 11.20
CA GLN A 235 29.59 -28.48 11.10
C GLN A 235 28.45 -27.83 11.89
N ILE A 236 27.23 -28.36 11.78
CA ILE A 236 26.07 -27.87 12.56
C ILE A 236 26.32 -28.04 14.06
N LYS A 237 26.86 -29.20 14.47
CA LYS A 237 27.22 -29.46 15.87
C LYS A 237 28.33 -28.53 16.38
N GLN A 238 29.31 -28.20 15.54
CA GLN A 238 30.32 -27.20 15.87
C GLN A 238 29.73 -25.80 16.00
N GLN A 239 28.79 -25.42 15.13
CA GLN A 239 28.10 -24.14 15.22
C GLN A 239 27.27 -24.02 16.50
N GLU A 240 26.56 -25.07 16.92
CA GLU A 240 25.84 -25.07 18.19
C GLU A 240 26.76 -24.88 19.41
N LEU A 241 27.94 -25.50 19.39
CA LEU A 241 28.94 -25.33 20.45
C LEU A 241 29.51 -23.90 20.47
N LEU A 242 29.75 -23.30 19.31
CA LEU A 242 30.19 -21.91 19.21
C LEU A 242 29.13 -20.93 19.70
N ILE A 243 27.85 -21.17 19.35
CA ILE A 243 26.73 -20.35 19.82
C ILE A 243 26.64 -20.42 21.35
N LYS A 244 26.77 -21.60 21.95
CA LYS A 244 26.83 -21.75 23.41
C LYS A 244 28.00 -20.99 24.03
N ALA A 245 29.20 -21.13 23.47
CA ALA A 245 30.38 -20.40 23.96
C ALA A 245 30.23 -18.87 23.86
N ILE A 246 29.55 -18.37 22.82
CA ILE A 246 29.24 -16.94 22.67
C ILE A 246 28.22 -16.50 23.73
N LEU A 247 27.19 -17.31 24.01
CA LEU A 247 26.20 -17.02 25.05
C LEU A 247 26.84 -16.94 26.44
N ASP A 248 27.70 -17.91 26.77
CA ASP A 248 28.43 -17.90 28.05
C ASP A 248 29.32 -16.65 28.17
N ARG A 249 30.03 -16.29 27.09
CA ARG A 249 30.86 -15.08 27.06
C ARG A 249 30.05 -13.78 27.18
N LEU A 250 28.81 -13.76 26.67
CA LEU A 250 27.89 -12.64 26.82
C LEU A 250 27.38 -12.53 28.26
N ASP A 251 27.09 -13.65 28.91
CA ASP A 251 26.70 -13.68 30.32
C ASP A 251 27.85 -13.20 31.23
N ASP A 252 29.09 -13.63 30.96
CA ASP A 252 30.29 -13.14 31.65
C ASP A 252 30.50 -11.64 31.44
N PHE A 253 30.40 -11.16 30.19
CA PHE A 253 30.50 -9.74 29.89
C PHE A 253 29.43 -8.92 30.61
N ARG A 254 28.19 -9.43 30.65
CA ARG A 254 27.10 -8.81 31.41
C ARG A 254 27.47 -8.70 32.89
N SER A 255 28.00 -9.77 33.49
CA SER A 255 28.44 -9.78 34.89
C SER A 255 29.55 -8.76 35.15
N ASP A 256 30.58 -8.71 34.30
CA ASP A 256 31.68 -7.74 34.39
C ASP A 256 31.18 -6.29 34.32
N VAL A 257 30.24 -6.01 33.42
CA VAL A 257 29.64 -4.69 33.29
C VAL A 257 28.87 -4.32 34.56
N PHE A 258 28.06 -5.22 35.10
CA PHE A 258 27.33 -4.97 36.36
C PHE A 258 28.29 -4.74 37.54
N GLN A 259 29.39 -5.49 37.60
CA GLN A 259 30.40 -5.33 38.64
C GLN A 259 31.10 -3.97 38.54
N ARG A 260 31.43 -3.50 37.32
CA ARG A 260 31.96 -2.15 37.08
C ARG A 260 30.97 -1.04 37.45
N PHE A 261 29.68 -1.24 37.20
CA PHE A 261 28.66 -0.29 37.64
C PHE A 261 28.55 -0.26 39.17
N ALA A 262 28.67 -1.39 39.85
CA ALA A 262 28.69 -1.46 41.31
C ALA A 262 29.90 -0.73 41.90
N THR A 263 31.12 -0.99 41.39
CA THR A 263 32.33 -0.30 41.85
C THR A 263 32.29 1.20 41.56
N ASN A 264 31.88 1.60 40.35
CA ASN A 264 31.76 3.02 40.03
C ASN A 264 30.74 3.73 40.93
N LYS A 265 29.64 3.05 41.29
CA LYS A 265 28.65 3.61 42.24
C LYS A 265 29.27 3.78 43.63
N GLU A 266 30.09 2.85 44.08
CA GLU A 266 30.77 2.89 45.36
C GLU A 266 31.85 3.98 45.40
N ASP A 267 32.63 4.13 44.31
CA ASP A 267 33.60 5.21 44.13
C ASP A 267 32.93 6.58 44.13
N ILE A 268 31.79 6.75 43.44
CA ILE A 268 31.01 7.99 43.47
C ILE A 268 30.56 8.32 44.91
N ILE A 269 30.16 7.32 45.69
CA ILE A 269 29.77 7.52 47.09
C ILE A 269 30.98 7.93 47.94
N ASN A 270 32.14 7.33 47.73
CA ASN A 270 33.37 7.66 48.45
C ASN A 270 33.86 9.07 48.12
N VAL A 271 33.93 9.44 46.84
CA VAL A 271 34.27 10.81 46.40
C VAL A 271 33.27 11.82 46.97
N LYS A 272 31.97 11.50 46.99
CA LYS A 272 30.96 12.39 47.57
C LYS A 272 31.18 12.59 49.08
N LYS A 273 31.59 11.55 49.81
CA LYS A 273 31.93 11.67 51.25
C LYS A 273 33.18 12.52 51.46
N GLU A 274 34.23 12.29 50.66
CA GLU A 274 35.51 13.02 50.76
C GLU A 274 35.32 14.51 50.45
N VAL A 275 34.53 14.85 49.41
CA VAL A 275 34.14 16.24 49.12
C VAL A 275 33.35 16.84 50.28
N LEU A 276 32.40 16.11 50.88
CA LEU A 276 31.62 16.59 52.02
C LEU A 276 32.49 16.88 53.24
N GLU A 277 33.51 16.05 53.51
CA GLU A 277 34.46 16.29 54.60
C GLU A 277 35.37 17.49 54.31
N SER A 278 35.89 17.61 53.08
CA SER A 278 36.71 18.78 52.70
C SER A 278 35.95 20.11 52.80
N VAL A 279 34.63 20.09 52.52
CA VAL A 279 33.76 21.27 52.68
C VAL A 279 33.55 21.57 54.16
N LYS A 280 33.31 20.55 55.00
CA LYS A 280 33.18 20.73 56.46
C LYS A 280 34.47 21.29 57.08
N GLU A 281 35.64 20.83 56.64
CA GLU A 281 36.92 21.37 57.12
C GLU A 281 37.15 22.82 56.71
N ARG A 282 36.77 23.21 55.48
CA ARG A 282 36.83 24.63 55.06
C ARG A 282 35.90 25.51 55.88
N VAL A 283 34.65 25.08 56.11
CA VAL A 283 33.68 25.82 56.94
C VAL A 283 34.21 26.00 58.36
N LYS A 284 34.80 24.95 58.96
CA LYS A 284 35.37 25.02 60.30
C LYS A 284 36.60 25.94 60.38
N LYS A 285 37.36 26.05 59.29
CA LYS A 285 38.53 26.93 59.19
C LYS A 285 38.12 28.40 59.02
N ASP A 286 37.03 28.67 58.28
CA ASP A 286 36.47 30.01 58.15
C ASP A 286 35.86 30.53 59.47
N ASP A 287 35.31 29.64 60.30
CA ASP A 287 34.82 29.99 61.65
C ASP A 287 35.96 30.35 62.64
N ASP A 288 37.16 29.77 62.49
CA ASP A 288 38.34 30.09 63.33
C ASP A 288 39.00 31.45 63.00
N TYR A 289 38.66 32.08 61.87
CA TYR A 289 39.11 33.45 61.52
C TYR A 289 38.15 34.56 61.98
N LEU A 290 37.04 34.20 62.63
CA LEU A 290 35.99 35.12 63.12
C LEU A 290 35.96 35.29 64.65
N LEU A 291 37.00 34.80 65.35
CA LEU A 291 37.28 35.04 66.79
C LEU A 291 38.54 35.90 66.96
#